data_AF-A0A284VSQ4-F1
#
_entry.id   AF-A0A284VSQ4-F1
#
_cell.length_a   1.000
_cell.length_b   1.000
_cell.length_c   1.000
_cell.angle_alpha   90.00
_cell.angle_beta   90.00
_cell.angle_gamma   90.00
#
_symmetry.space_group_name_H-M   'P 1'
#
loop_
_entity.id
_entity.type
_entity.pdbx_description
1 polymer ?
#
loop_
_entity_poly.entity_id
_entity_poly.type
_entity_poly.pdbx_seq_one_letter_code
_entity_poly.pdbx_strand_id
1 'polypeptide(L)'
;MTICIASICENPQDPKIVFSADRMVTDSNGLTFEHGVPKISALTKNHFIMSAGRSSEADQIIQNVGAILSSYEEERLEYLTIKETVDLS
;
A
#
# COMPACT_ATOMS: atom_id res chain seq x y z
N MET A 1 15.24 4.97 -6.58
CA MET A 1 14.62 5.93 -5.62
C MET A 1 13.12 5.87 -5.86
N THR A 2 12.30 5.86 -4.80
CA THR A 2 10.84 5.72 -4.93
C THR A 2 10.15 6.77 -4.06
N ILE A 3 9.16 7.44 -4.64
CA ILE A 3 8.30 8.42 -4.01
C ILE A 3 6.89 7.83 -3.93
N CYS A 4 6.37 7.71 -2.71
CA CYS A 4 4.98 7.38 -2.42
C CYS A 4 4.40 8.51 -1.57
N ILE A 5 3.24 9.04 -1.97
CA ILE A 5 2.57 10.15 -1.29
C ILE A 5 1.12 9.75 -1.06
N ALA A 6 0.64 9.93 0.17
CA ALA A 6 -0.78 9.85 0.51
C ALA A 6 -1.19 11.12 1.26
N SER A 7 -2.42 11.57 1.02
CA SER A 7 -3.03 12.73 1.64
C SER A 7 -4.48 12.45 2.00
N ILE A 8 -4.91 12.97 3.14
CA ILE A 8 -6.31 12.93 3.57
C ILE A 8 -6.95 14.26 3.15
N CYS A 9 -7.77 14.22 2.11
CA CYS A 9 -8.44 15.35 1.49
C CYS A 9 -9.83 15.52 2.09
N GLU A 10 -9.87 16.27 3.20
CA GLU A 10 -11.08 16.80 3.87
C GLU A 10 -12.02 15.80 4.57
N ASN A 11 -12.75 16.34 5.57
CA ASN A 11 -13.76 15.72 6.43
C ASN A 11 -13.28 14.55 7.32
N PRO A 12 -12.95 14.79 8.61
CA PRO A 12 -12.59 13.73 9.56
C PRO A 12 -13.65 12.63 9.71
N GLN A 13 -14.92 12.95 9.42
CA GLN A 13 -16.04 12.02 9.52
C GLN A 13 -16.22 11.15 8.27
N ASP A 14 -15.66 11.56 7.13
CA ASP A 14 -15.68 10.80 5.87
C ASP A 14 -14.41 11.13 5.05
N PRO A 15 -13.24 10.64 5.50
CA PRO A 15 -11.96 11.06 4.94
C PRO A 15 -11.77 10.48 3.54
N LYS A 16 -11.59 11.35 2.54
CA LYS A 16 -11.14 10.91 1.22
C LYS A 16 -9.62 10.84 1.19
N ILE A 17 -9.07 9.68 0.88
CA ILE A 17 -7.62 9.47 0.79
C ILE A 17 -7.21 9.53 -0.68
N VAL A 18 -6.32 10.45 -1.03
CA VAL A 18 -5.68 10.52 -2.34
C VAL A 18 -4.24 10.06 -2.19
N PHE A 19 -3.82 9.11 -3.03
CA PHE A 19 -2.46 8.61 -3.02
C PHE A 19 -1.89 8.46 -4.42
N SER A 20 -0.56 8.58 -4.53
CA SER A 20 0.18 8.52 -5.78
C SER A 20 1.58 7.98 -5.52
N ALA A 21 2.11 7.24 -6.49
CA ALA A 21 3.48 6.77 -6.50
C ALA A 21 4.12 7.04 -7.87
N ASP A 22 5.42 7.35 -7.88
CA ASP A 22 6.15 7.44 -9.14
C ASP A 22 6.22 6.08 -9.85
N ARG A 23 6.61 6.05 -11.13
CA ARG A 23 6.83 4.80 -11.89
C ARG A 23 8.31 4.52 -12.18
N MET A 24 9.21 5.14 -11.42
CA MET A 24 10.65 5.07 -11.67
C MET A 24 11.27 3.84 -11.00
N VAL A 25 12.10 3.11 -11.74
CA VAL A 25 12.89 2.00 -11.22
C VAL A 25 14.34 2.30 -11.45
N THR A 26 15.17 1.92 -10.49
CA THR A 26 16.62 1.97 -10.64
C THR A 26 17.12 0.56 -10.48
N ASP A 27 17.63 -0.01 -11.57
CA ASP A 27 18.27 -1.33 -11.56
C ASP A 27 19.78 -1.20 -11.84
N SER A 28 20.48 -2.33 -11.92
CA SER A 28 21.91 -2.36 -12.24
C SER A 28 22.26 -1.83 -13.64
N ASN A 29 21.28 -1.70 -14.53
CA ASN A 29 21.42 -1.25 -15.91
C ASN A 29 21.08 0.24 -16.08
N GLY A 30 20.60 0.91 -15.02
CA GLY A 30 20.34 2.34 -14.99
C GLY A 30 18.94 2.70 -14.52
N LEU A 31 18.44 3.83 -15.02
CA LEU A 31 17.14 4.38 -14.65
C LEU A 31 16.11 3.97 -15.72
N THR A 32 15.14 3.17 -15.31
CA THR A 32 14.08 2.64 -16.19
C THR A 32 12.72 3.06 -15.67
N PHE A 33 11.71 3.14 -16.54
CA PHE A 33 10.33 3.39 -16.15
C PHE A 33 9.55 2.08 -16.17
N GLU A 34 8.98 1.75 -15.02
CA GLU A 34 8.28 0.49 -14.86
C GLU A 34 6.94 0.49 -15.58
N HIS A 35 6.69 -0.62 -16.27
CA HIS A 35 5.35 -1.02 -16.68
C HIS A 35 4.85 -2.24 -15.87
N GLY A 36 5.68 -2.82 -14.99
CA GLY A 36 5.49 -4.19 -14.48
C GLY A 36 5.47 -4.43 -12.96
N VAL A 37 6.11 -3.60 -12.12
CA VAL A 37 6.01 -3.75 -10.64
C VAL A 37 5.09 -2.67 -10.09
N PRO A 38 3.89 -3.04 -9.63
CA PRO A 38 2.98 -2.08 -9.03
C PRO A 38 3.49 -1.67 -7.65
N LYS A 39 3.84 -0.39 -7.50
CA LYS A 39 4.20 0.22 -6.20
C LYS A 39 2.98 0.51 -5.32
N ILE A 40 1.79 0.30 -5.87
CA ILE A 40 0.51 0.46 -5.20
C ILE A 40 -0.23 -0.86 -5.37
N SER A 41 -0.58 -1.49 -4.26
CA SER A 41 -1.32 -2.75 -4.25
C SER A 41 -2.59 -2.59 -3.40
N ALA A 42 -3.71 -3.06 -3.92
CA ALA A 42 -4.93 -3.22 -3.13
C ALA A 42 -4.83 -4.53 -2.34
N LEU A 43 -5.01 -4.47 -1.02
CA LEU A 43 -5.09 -5.66 -0.17
C LEU A 43 -6.56 -6.09 0.01
N THR A 44 -7.47 -5.12 0.11
CA THR A 44 -8.93 -5.32 0.17
C THR A 44 -9.63 -4.14 -0.52
N LYS A 45 -10.98 -4.06 -0.45
CA LYS A 45 -11.75 -2.93 -0.99
C LYS A 45 -11.35 -1.56 -0.40
N ASN A 46 -10.93 -1.53 0.87
CA ASN A 46 -10.66 -0.30 1.62
C ASN A 46 -9.20 -0.17 2.07
N HIS A 47 -8.36 -1.17 1.81
CA HIS A 47 -6.96 -1.19 2.26
C HIS A 47 -6.02 -1.21 1.06
N PHE A 48 -5.15 -0.21 0.99
CA PHE A 48 -4.14 -0.04 -0.03
C PHE A 48 -2.77 0.10 0.64
N ILE A 49 -1.76 -0.49 0.01
CA ILE A 49 -0.37 -0.39 0.46
C ILE A 49 0.48 0.20 -0.65
N MET A 50 1.37 1.10 -0.26
CA MET A 50 2.36 1.70 -1.15
C MET A 50 3.76 1.29 -0.70
N SER A 51 4.59 0.80 -1.61
CA SER A 51 5.94 0.33 -1.30
C SER A 51 7.01 1.30 -1.82
N ALA A 52 7.91 1.70 -0.92
CA ALA A 52 9.11 2.46 -1.26
C ALA A 52 10.31 1.78 -0.59
N GLY A 53 11.23 1.24 -1.38
CA GLY A 53 12.39 0.51 -0.85
C GLY A 53 12.73 -0.72 -1.69
N ARG A 54 13.31 -1.73 -1.05
CA ARG A 54 13.65 -3.01 -1.67
C ARG A 54 12.37 -3.78 -1.99
N SER A 55 12.21 -4.19 -3.25
CA SER A 55 11.02 -4.91 -3.72
C SER A 55 10.75 -6.18 -2.93
N SER A 56 11.77 -6.99 -2.65
CA SER A 56 11.60 -8.27 -1.94
C SER A 56 11.06 -8.12 -0.51
N GLU A 57 11.49 -7.08 0.21
CA GLU A 57 11.03 -6.82 1.59
C GLU A 57 9.58 -6.30 1.57
N ALA A 58 9.27 -5.41 0.62
CA ALA A 58 7.92 -4.91 0.43
C ALA A 58 6.94 -6.03 0.04
N ASP A 59 7.31 -6.90 -0.90
CA ASP A 59 6.46 -8.01 -1.35
C ASP A 59 6.12 -8.95 -0.19
N GLN A 60 7.08 -9.22 0.69
CA GLN A 60 6.86 -10.06 1.87
C GLN A 60 5.86 -9.42 2.85
N ILE A 61 5.98 -8.11 3.11
CA ILE A 61 5.06 -7.37 3.98
C ILE A 61 3.65 -7.37 3.35
N ILE A 62 3.55 -7.10 2.05
CA ILE A 62 2.28 -7.10 1.30
C ILE A 62 1.58 -8.45 1.42
N GLN A 63 2.32 -9.56 1.23
CA GLN A 63 1.78 -10.91 1.35
C GLN A 63 1.32 -11.23 2.77
N ASN A 64 2.13 -10.90 3.79
CA ASN A 64 1.81 -11.18 5.19
C ASN A 64 0.55 -10.42 5.64
N VAL A 65 0.52 -9.10 5.44
CA VAL A 65 -0.62 -8.26 5.82
C VAL A 65 -1.86 -8.65 5.00
N GLY A 66 -1.70 -8.91 3.71
CA GLY A 66 -2.78 -9.37 2.84
C GLY A 66 -3.40 -10.69 3.31
N ALA A 67 -2.58 -11.66 3.74
CA ALA A 67 -3.06 -12.94 4.28
C ALA A 67 -3.83 -12.75 5.59
N ILE A 68 -3.35 -11.87 6.48
CA ILE A 68 -4.05 -11.56 7.74
C ILE A 68 -5.41 -10.91 7.45
N LEU A 69 -5.44 -9.88 6.61
CA LEU A 69 -6.69 -9.18 6.27
C LEU A 69 -7.68 -10.11 5.55
N SER A 70 -7.21 -11.02 4.70
CA SER A 70 -8.06 -12.01 4.01
C SER A 70 -8.68 -13.04 4.96
N SER A 71 -8.14 -13.19 6.18
CA SER A 71 -8.70 -14.07 7.21
C SER A 71 -9.82 -13.43 8.02
N TYR A 72 -10.02 -12.12 7.88
CA TYR A 72 -11.05 -11.39 8.61
C TYR A 72 -12.38 -11.43 7.87
N GLU A 73 -13.46 -11.44 8.64
CA GLU A 73 -14.81 -11.26 8.12
C GLU A 73 -14.98 -9.84 7.54
N GLU A 74 -15.84 -9.67 6.52
CA GLU A 74 -16.03 -8.38 5.84
C GLU A 74 -16.45 -7.25 6.80
N GLU A 75 -17.30 -7.56 7.79
CA GLU A 75 -17.73 -6.58 8.80
C GLU A 75 -16.54 -6.06 9.61
N ARG A 76 -15.62 -6.95 10.01
CA ARG A 76 -14.41 -6.57 10.73
C ARG A 76 -13.51 -5.67 9.87
N LEU A 77 -13.41 -5.93 8.58
CA LEU A 77 -12.63 -5.12 7.64
C LEU A 77 -13.17 -3.69 7.48
N GLU A 78 -14.46 -3.46 7.71
CA GLU A 78 -15.04 -2.10 7.64
C GLU A 78 -14.72 -1.23 8.85
N TYR A 79 -14.50 -1.84 10.02
CA TYR A 79 -14.23 -1.13 11.27
C TYR A 79 -12.74 -1.07 11.64
N LEU A 80 -11.88 -1.69 10.84
CA LEU A 80 -10.44 -1.65 11.05
C LEU A 80 -9.90 -0.22 10.92
N THR A 81 -9.23 0.23 11.98
CA THR A 81 -8.56 1.53 11.93
C THR A 81 -7.25 1.43 11.13
N ILE A 82 -6.80 2.57 10.62
CA ILE A 82 -5.48 2.68 9.98
C ILE A 82 -4.40 2.19 10.94
N LYS A 83 -4.50 2.52 12.23
CA LYS A 83 -3.54 2.11 13.26
C LYS A 83 -3.47 0.59 13.39
N GLU A 84 -4.62 -0.07 13.56
CA GLU A 84 -4.66 -1.53 13.67
C GLU A 84 -4.12 -2.22 12.43
N THR A 85 -4.33 -1.64 11.24
CA THR A 85 -3.75 -2.15 9.99
C THR A 85 -2.23 -2.00 9.97
N VAL A 86 -1.69 -0.85 10.42
CA VAL A 86 -0.25 -0.59 10.50
C VAL A 86 0.42 -1.54 11.51
N ASP A 87 -0.25 -1.87 12.61
CA ASP A 87 0.29 -2.79 13.62
C ASP A 87 0.37 -4.26 13.14
N LEU A 88 -0.10 -4.57 11.92
CA LEU A 88 0.03 -5.90 11.29
C LEU A 88 1.36 -6.11 10.53
N SER A 89 2.08 -5.03 10.21
CA SER A 89 3.27 -5.08 9.34
C SER A 89 4.55 -5.47 10.07
#